data_AF-A0A2N5AFA9-F1
#
_entry.id   AF-A0A2N5AFA9-F1
#
_cell.length_a   1.000
_cell.length_b   1.000
_cell.length_c   1.000
_cell.angle_alpha   90.00
_cell.angle_beta   90.00
_cell.angle_gamma   90.00
#
_symmetry.space_group_name_H-M   'P 1'
#
loop_
_entity.id
_entity.type
_entity.pdbx_description
1 polymer ?
#
loop_
_entity_poly.entity_id
_entity_poly.type
_entity_poly.pdbx_seq_one_letter_code
_entity_poly.pdbx_strand_id
1 'polypeptide(L)'
;MTEAMKITLSTQPADARWGEKASYSINNDGIALHLNGKDDLGLIQRAARKIDGMGIKHVALSGEGWDTDRAWAFWAGYKGPKGTRKVEWPTLDDAQRSELDNRLTIIDWVRDTINAPAEELGPEQLAQRAVDLLCSVAGEQMSYRITKGEDLREQGYLGLHTVGRGSERPPVLLALDYNPTGDKEAPVYACLVGKGITFDSGGYSIKQSAFMDSMKSDMGGAATITGALAFAITRGLNKRVKLYLCCADNLI
;
A
#
# COMPACT_ATOMS: atom_id res chain seq x y z
N MET A 1 14.96 25.12 0.89
CA MET A 1 13.99 24.20 0.25
C MET A 1 13.83 24.63 -1.18
N THR A 2 13.85 23.72 -2.16
CA THR A 2 13.61 24.04 -3.56
C THR A 2 12.16 24.52 -3.75
N GLU A 3 11.95 25.52 -4.60
CA GLU A 3 10.62 26.00 -4.97
C GLU A 3 9.79 24.87 -5.62
N ALA A 4 8.46 24.90 -5.44
CA ALA A 4 7.59 23.84 -5.95
C ALA A 4 7.43 23.96 -7.47
N MET A 5 7.66 22.87 -8.20
CA MET A 5 7.36 22.80 -9.63
C MET A 5 5.86 22.67 -9.83
N LYS A 6 5.22 23.65 -10.47
CA LYS A 6 3.78 23.61 -10.77
C LYS A 6 3.47 22.54 -11.81
N ILE A 7 2.45 21.73 -11.54
CA ILE A 7 1.90 20.74 -12.46
C ILE A 7 0.47 21.15 -12.78
N THR A 8 0.16 21.36 -14.05
CA THR A 8 -1.18 21.75 -14.53
C THR A 8 -1.74 20.72 -15.50
N LEU A 9 -3.07 20.70 -15.66
CA LEU A 9 -3.75 19.86 -16.64
C LEU A 9 -4.19 20.73 -17.83
N SER A 10 -4.06 20.20 -19.05
CA SER A 10 -4.50 20.87 -20.28
C SER A 10 -5.09 19.85 -21.24
N THR A 11 -6.19 20.19 -21.91
CA THR A 11 -6.72 19.42 -23.04
C THR A 11 -6.13 19.85 -24.39
N GLN A 12 -5.33 20.93 -24.39
CA GLN A 12 -4.59 21.36 -25.56
C GLN A 12 -3.31 20.53 -25.72
N PRO A 13 -2.92 20.16 -26.95
CA PRO A 13 -1.66 19.46 -27.18
C PRO A 13 -0.45 20.34 -26.83
N ALA A 14 0.71 19.71 -26.67
CA ALA A 14 1.98 20.43 -26.55
C ALA A 14 2.30 21.18 -27.85
N ASP A 15 3.17 22.18 -27.77
CA ASP A 15 3.69 22.85 -28.97
C ASP A 15 4.57 21.91 -29.82
N ALA A 16 4.86 22.36 -31.05
CA ALA A 16 5.55 21.57 -32.06
C ALA A 16 6.96 21.07 -31.65
N ARG A 17 7.61 21.69 -30.67
CA ARG A 17 8.96 21.28 -30.20
C ARG A 17 8.92 19.94 -29.45
N TRP A 18 7.81 19.67 -28.77
CA TRP A 18 7.57 18.42 -28.04
C TRP A 18 6.88 17.38 -28.93
N GLY A 19 6.15 17.84 -29.95
CA GLY A 19 5.35 17.04 -30.85
C GLY A 19 3.93 16.80 -30.33
N GLU A 20 2.97 16.62 -31.26
CA GLU A 20 1.54 16.55 -30.96
C GLU A 20 1.11 15.37 -30.06
N LYS A 21 1.98 14.37 -29.89
CA LYS A 21 1.73 13.18 -29.06
C LYS A 21 2.41 13.24 -27.68
N ALA A 22 3.03 14.37 -27.34
CA ALA A 22 3.68 14.53 -26.03
C ALA A 22 2.65 14.52 -24.90
N SER A 23 2.88 13.68 -23.88
CA SER A 23 2.00 13.57 -22.71
C SER A 23 2.23 14.68 -21.68
N TYR A 24 3.35 15.37 -21.76
CA TYR A 24 3.67 16.54 -20.95
C TYR A 24 4.60 17.49 -21.73
N SER A 25 4.60 18.76 -21.36
CA SER A 25 5.58 19.76 -21.80
C SER A 25 6.04 20.60 -20.60
N ILE A 26 7.18 21.27 -20.75
CA ILE A 26 7.79 22.09 -19.69
C ILE A 26 8.06 23.48 -20.25
N ASN A 27 7.67 24.50 -19.49
CA ASN A 27 7.96 25.92 -19.77
C ASN A 27 8.39 26.64 -18.46
N ASN A 28 8.47 27.97 -18.49
CA ASN A 28 8.85 28.76 -17.32
C ASN A 28 7.82 28.72 -16.18
N ASP A 29 6.55 28.43 -16.49
CA ASP A 29 5.47 28.40 -15.51
C ASP A 29 5.35 27.04 -14.80
N GLY A 30 5.83 25.96 -15.44
CA GLY A 30 5.86 24.62 -14.87
C GLY A 30 5.72 23.51 -15.91
N ILE A 31 5.11 22.40 -15.48
CA ILE A 31 4.85 21.22 -16.31
C ILE A 31 3.36 21.12 -16.61
N ALA A 32 2.99 21.13 -17.88
CA ALA A 32 1.61 20.89 -18.32
C ALA A 32 1.45 19.42 -18.73
N LEU A 33 0.39 18.76 -18.24
CA LEU A 33 0.00 17.40 -18.65
C LEU A 33 -1.10 17.50 -19.72
N HIS A 34 -0.86 16.91 -20.89
CA HIS A 34 -1.74 17.02 -22.05
C HIS A 34 -2.73 15.85 -22.11
N LEU A 35 -3.92 16.08 -21.56
CA LEU A 35 -5.03 15.13 -21.50
C LEU A 35 -5.66 14.94 -22.88
N ASN A 36 -6.15 13.74 -23.16
CA ASN A 36 -6.76 13.40 -24.45
C ASN A 36 -8.08 12.61 -24.33
N GLY A 37 -8.56 12.35 -23.11
CA GLY A 37 -9.85 11.73 -22.84
C GLY A 37 -9.89 10.21 -23.06
N LYS A 38 -8.77 9.55 -23.42
CA LYS A 38 -8.73 8.09 -23.61
C LYS A 38 -8.44 7.35 -22.31
N ASP A 39 -7.32 7.68 -21.68
CA ASP A 39 -6.84 7.10 -20.43
C ASP A 39 -6.01 8.17 -19.70
N ASP A 40 -6.72 9.20 -19.24
CA ASP A 40 -6.08 10.35 -18.61
C ASP A 40 -5.41 9.97 -17.28
N LEU A 41 -5.99 9.04 -16.52
CA LEU A 41 -5.39 8.55 -15.27
C LEU A 41 -4.06 7.84 -15.54
N GLY A 42 -4.03 6.89 -16.48
CA GLY A 42 -2.79 6.23 -16.85
C GLY A 42 -1.78 7.18 -17.52
N LEU A 43 -2.24 8.20 -18.24
CA LEU A 43 -1.38 9.26 -18.77
C LEU A 43 -0.71 10.06 -17.64
N ILE A 44 -1.50 10.56 -16.69
CA ILE A 44 -1.02 11.33 -15.54
C ILE A 44 -0.01 10.51 -14.73
N GLN A 45 -0.32 9.24 -14.44
CA GLN A 45 0.58 8.36 -13.70
C GLN A 45 1.92 8.14 -14.43
N ARG A 46 1.89 7.90 -15.74
CA ARG A 46 3.10 7.75 -16.56
C ARG A 46 3.91 9.05 -16.62
N ALA A 47 3.25 10.20 -16.72
CA ALA A 47 3.92 11.49 -16.70
C ALA A 47 4.60 11.74 -15.34
N ALA A 48 3.91 11.46 -14.23
CA ALA A 48 4.46 11.58 -12.89
C ALA A 48 5.72 10.72 -12.68
N ARG A 49 5.75 9.49 -13.23
CA ARG A 49 6.95 8.65 -13.25
C ARG A 49 8.11 9.31 -14.00
N LYS A 50 7.85 9.94 -15.15
CA LYS A 50 8.89 10.68 -15.89
C LYS A 50 9.38 11.89 -15.11
N ILE A 51 8.48 12.65 -14.48
CA ILE A 51 8.81 13.82 -13.64
C ILE A 51 9.73 13.41 -12.49
N ASP A 52 9.45 12.30 -11.79
CA ASP A 52 10.37 11.80 -10.76
C ASP A 52 11.75 11.41 -11.32
N GLY A 53 11.77 10.88 -12.55
CA GLY A 53 13.01 10.56 -13.28
C GLY A 53 13.87 11.77 -13.63
N MET A 54 13.27 12.97 -13.70
CA MET A 54 13.98 14.24 -13.89
C MET A 54 14.62 14.78 -12.61
N GLY A 55 14.41 14.11 -11.46
CA GLY A 55 14.94 14.55 -10.17
C GLY A 55 14.13 15.68 -9.51
N ILE A 56 12.95 16.02 -10.03
CA ILE A 56 12.05 17.00 -9.41
C ILE A 56 11.42 16.35 -8.18
N LYS A 57 11.74 16.86 -6.97
CA LYS A 57 11.30 16.29 -5.67
C LYS A 57 10.23 17.10 -4.93
N HIS A 58 9.91 18.29 -5.42
CA HIS A 58 8.88 19.15 -4.84
C HIS A 58 7.97 19.67 -5.96
N VAL A 59 6.70 19.29 -5.92
CA VAL A 59 5.70 19.65 -6.94
C VAL A 59 4.45 20.24 -6.31
N ALA A 60 3.74 21.09 -7.04
CA ALA A 60 2.43 21.62 -6.67
C ALA A 60 1.42 21.30 -7.77
N LEU A 61 0.39 20.51 -7.45
CA LEU A 61 -0.71 20.23 -8.36
C LEU A 61 -1.65 21.44 -8.36
N SER A 62 -1.73 22.16 -9.48
CA SER A 62 -2.36 23.47 -9.55
C SER A 62 -3.24 23.61 -10.81
N GLY A 63 -4.10 24.63 -10.81
CA GLY A 63 -5.09 24.84 -11.86
C GLY A 63 -6.35 23.99 -11.67
N GLU A 64 -7.26 24.09 -12.62
CA GLU A 64 -8.54 23.39 -12.60
C GLU A 64 -8.43 21.94 -13.11
N GLY A 65 -9.48 21.16 -12.85
CA GLY A 65 -9.61 19.79 -13.37
C GLY A 65 -8.93 18.72 -12.53
N TRP A 66 -8.29 19.05 -11.41
CA TRP A 66 -7.85 18.03 -10.47
C TRP A 66 -9.04 17.49 -9.66
N ASP A 67 -9.09 16.18 -9.53
CA ASP A 67 -9.98 15.44 -8.65
C ASP A 67 -9.16 14.39 -7.88
N THR A 68 -9.80 13.63 -7.00
CA THR A 68 -9.16 12.58 -6.22
C THR A 68 -8.44 11.54 -7.06
N ASP A 69 -9.04 11.10 -8.17
CA ASP A 69 -8.49 10.03 -9.00
C ASP A 69 -7.26 10.52 -9.77
N ARG A 70 -7.30 11.74 -10.30
CA ARG A 70 -6.17 12.38 -11.00
C ARG A 70 -5.02 12.68 -10.04
N ALA A 71 -5.31 13.20 -8.85
CA ALA A 71 -4.31 13.45 -7.81
C ALA A 71 -3.67 12.13 -7.34
N TRP A 72 -4.48 11.10 -7.10
CA TRP A 72 -4.00 9.77 -6.74
C TRP A 72 -3.17 9.14 -7.87
N ALA A 73 -3.61 9.22 -9.12
CA ALA A 73 -2.88 8.70 -10.27
C ALA A 73 -1.50 9.36 -10.41
N PHE A 74 -1.41 10.68 -10.19
CA PHE A 74 -0.13 11.38 -10.15
C PHE A 74 0.77 10.79 -9.05
N TRP A 75 0.26 10.72 -7.81
CA TRP A 75 1.04 10.19 -6.70
C TRP A 75 1.47 8.74 -6.87
N ALA A 76 0.60 7.88 -7.40
CA ALA A 76 0.88 6.48 -7.66
C ALA A 76 2.10 6.29 -8.56
N GLY A 77 2.29 7.18 -9.55
CA GLY A 77 3.43 7.20 -10.45
C GLY A 77 4.65 7.98 -9.91
N TYR A 78 4.41 8.98 -9.06
CA TYR A 78 5.45 9.85 -8.51
C TYR A 78 6.18 9.24 -7.31
N LYS A 79 5.46 8.52 -6.42
CA LYS A 79 6.04 7.86 -5.24
C LYS A 79 7.09 6.84 -5.67
N GLY A 80 8.27 6.95 -5.08
CA GLY A 80 9.36 5.98 -5.22
C GLY A 80 9.92 5.60 -3.85
N PRO A 81 10.50 4.40 -3.70
CA PRO A 81 11.00 3.89 -2.42
C PRO A 81 12.29 4.59 -1.93
N LYS A 82 12.90 5.44 -2.76
CA LYS A 82 14.13 6.18 -2.45
C LYS A 82 13.91 7.69 -2.54
N GLY A 83 14.50 8.42 -1.60
CA GLY A 83 14.47 9.88 -1.52
C GLY A 83 13.12 10.44 -1.07
N THR A 84 13.13 11.65 -0.54
CA THR A 84 11.94 12.35 -0.06
C THR A 84 11.27 13.11 -1.19
N ARG A 85 9.93 13.10 -1.22
CA ARG A 85 9.10 13.86 -2.15
C ARG A 85 8.10 14.69 -1.37
N LYS A 86 7.81 15.90 -1.86
CA LYS A 86 6.75 16.75 -1.35
C LYS A 86 5.78 17.09 -2.48
N VAL A 87 4.49 16.91 -2.22
CA VAL A 87 3.40 17.27 -3.12
C VAL A 87 2.54 18.30 -2.40
N GLU A 88 2.35 19.46 -3.01
CA GLU A 88 1.31 20.41 -2.62
C GLU A 88 0.04 20.05 -3.40
N TRP A 89 -1.01 19.67 -2.67
CA TRP A 89 -2.24 19.16 -3.24
C TRP A 89 -3.12 20.29 -3.78
N PRO A 90 -3.95 20.03 -4.81
CA PRO A 90 -4.89 21.02 -5.31
C PRO A 90 -6.01 21.22 -4.28
N THR A 91 -6.76 22.30 -4.41
CA THR A 91 -8.00 22.48 -3.64
C THR A 91 -9.00 21.41 -4.08
N LEU A 92 -9.39 20.53 -3.16
CA LEU A 92 -10.40 19.50 -3.34
C LEU A 92 -11.54 19.75 -2.36
N ASP A 93 -12.76 19.31 -2.69
CA ASP A 93 -13.84 19.29 -1.70
C ASP A 93 -13.54 18.26 -0.58
N ASP A 94 -14.29 18.35 0.53
CA ASP A 94 -14.02 17.52 1.72
C ASP A 94 -14.13 16.01 1.44
N ALA A 95 -15.07 15.60 0.57
CA ALA A 95 -15.26 14.19 0.23
C ALA A 95 -14.10 13.67 -0.63
N GLN A 96 -13.71 14.45 -1.63
CA GLN A 96 -12.56 14.18 -2.49
C GLN A 96 -11.26 14.13 -1.68
N ARG A 97 -11.10 15.07 -0.75
CA ARG A 97 -9.91 15.15 0.11
C ARG A 97 -9.84 13.97 1.07
N SER A 98 -10.94 13.63 1.72
CA SER A 98 -11.03 12.47 2.63
C SER A 98 -10.71 11.16 1.91
N GLU A 99 -11.26 10.95 0.71
CA GLU A 99 -10.95 9.78 -0.12
C GLU A 99 -9.46 9.73 -0.50
N LEU A 100 -8.85 10.86 -0.88
CA LEU A 100 -7.42 10.93 -1.19
C LEU A 100 -6.56 10.59 0.04
N ASP A 101 -6.87 11.16 1.20
CA ASP A 101 -6.13 10.94 2.45
C ASP A 101 -6.24 9.47 2.92
N ASN A 102 -7.41 8.84 2.74
CA ASN A 102 -7.59 7.41 3.02
C ASN A 102 -6.70 6.54 2.10
N ARG A 103 -6.63 6.86 0.80
CA ARG A 103 -5.75 6.15 -0.14
C ARG A 103 -4.28 6.35 0.20
N LEU A 104 -3.86 7.59 0.46
CA LEU A 104 -2.50 7.92 0.87
C LEU A 104 -2.09 7.18 2.13
N THR A 105 -2.97 7.11 3.13
CA THR A 105 -2.65 6.43 4.39
C THR A 105 -2.57 4.92 4.21
N ILE A 106 -3.61 4.31 3.63
CA ILE A 106 -3.78 2.86 3.67
C ILE A 106 -3.04 2.17 2.52
N ILE A 107 -3.14 2.70 1.30
CA ILE A 107 -2.53 2.05 0.13
C ILE A 107 -1.01 2.26 0.15
N ASP A 108 -0.51 3.43 0.58
CA ASP A 108 0.94 3.56 0.78
C ASP A 108 1.44 2.74 1.96
N TRP A 109 0.66 2.55 3.04
CA TRP A 109 1.04 1.59 4.07
C TRP A 109 1.25 0.19 3.49
N VAL A 110 0.39 -0.26 2.56
CA VAL A 110 0.59 -1.54 1.86
C VAL A 110 1.89 -1.52 1.06
N ARG A 111 2.12 -0.48 0.26
CA ARG A 111 3.34 -0.36 -0.55
C ARG A 111 4.61 -0.34 0.31
N ASP A 112 4.60 0.42 1.39
CA ASP A 112 5.75 0.65 2.25
C ASP A 112 6.04 -0.58 3.11
N THR A 113 4.99 -1.26 3.61
CA THR A 113 5.12 -2.53 4.35
C THR A 113 5.70 -3.63 3.45
N ILE A 114 5.26 -3.75 2.20
CA ILE A 114 5.79 -4.76 1.26
C ILE A 114 7.24 -4.42 0.83
N ASN A 115 7.57 -3.13 0.73
CA ASN A 115 8.91 -2.69 0.36
C ASN A 115 9.91 -2.76 1.52
N ALA A 116 9.45 -2.84 2.77
CA ALA A 116 10.28 -2.92 3.95
C ALA A 116 11.25 -4.11 3.85
N PRO A 117 12.53 -3.95 4.22
CA PRO A 117 13.45 -5.08 4.27
C PRO A 117 12.95 -6.16 5.23
N ALA A 118 13.21 -7.43 4.90
CA ALA A 118 12.84 -8.55 5.75
C ALA A 118 13.45 -8.45 7.15
N GLU A 119 14.62 -7.84 7.31
CA GLU A 119 15.25 -7.55 8.61
C GLU A 119 14.41 -6.62 9.50
N GLU A 120 13.81 -5.58 8.91
CA GLU A 120 12.95 -4.63 9.61
C GLU A 120 11.57 -5.23 9.92
N LEU A 121 11.07 -6.09 9.03
CA LEU A 121 9.72 -6.63 9.06
C LEU A 121 9.72 -8.16 9.14
N GLY A 122 9.86 -8.69 10.35
CA GLY A 122 9.63 -10.11 10.65
C GLY A 122 8.17 -10.45 10.93
N PRO A 123 7.85 -11.73 11.22
CA PRO A 123 6.48 -12.22 11.40
C PRO A 123 5.67 -11.45 12.47
N GLU A 124 6.31 -11.16 13.61
CA GLU A 124 5.69 -10.43 14.72
C GLU A 124 5.46 -8.95 14.36
N GLN A 125 6.42 -8.31 13.68
CA GLN A 125 6.27 -6.92 13.24
C GLN A 125 5.16 -6.78 12.19
N LEU A 126 5.04 -7.72 11.25
CA LEU A 126 3.94 -7.72 10.28
C LEU A 126 2.58 -7.84 10.96
N ALA A 127 2.43 -8.75 11.92
CA ALA A 127 1.20 -8.91 12.69
C ALA A 127 0.87 -7.63 13.48
N GLN A 128 1.85 -7.04 14.17
CA GLN A 128 1.64 -5.83 14.96
C GLN A 128 1.28 -4.61 14.09
N ARG A 129 2.01 -4.36 13.00
CA ARG A 129 1.71 -3.24 12.09
C ARG A 129 0.31 -3.37 11.47
N ALA A 130 -0.17 -4.60 11.23
CA ALA A 130 -1.52 -4.85 10.75
C ALA A 130 -2.58 -4.50 11.80
N VAL A 131 -2.34 -4.86 13.06
CA VAL A 131 -3.20 -4.45 14.19
C VAL A 131 -3.22 -2.93 14.30
N ASP A 132 -2.06 -2.27 14.27
CA ASP A 132 -1.95 -0.81 14.44
C ASP A 132 -2.75 -0.05 13.37
N LEU A 133 -2.64 -0.44 12.09
CA LEU A 133 -3.41 0.16 11.00
C LEU A 133 -4.93 -0.02 11.18
N LEU A 134 -5.35 -1.22 11.58
CA LEU A 134 -6.78 -1.53 11.71
C LEU A 134 -7.39 -0.85 12.93
N CYS A 135 -6.66 -0.78 14.04
CA CYS A 135 -7.06 -0.02 15.22
C CYS A 135 -7.15 1.48 14.93
N SER A 136 -6.28 2.04 14.07
CA SER A 136 -6.34 3.47 13.74
C SER A 136 -7.60 3.88 12.98
N VAL A 137 -8.27 2.94 12.29
CA VAL A 137 -9.53 3.22 11.55
C VAL A 137 -10.78 2.68 12.22
N ALA A 138 -10.67 1.69 13.12
CA ALA A 138 -11.83 1.03 13.75
C ALA A 138 -11.95 1.26 15.25
N GLY A 139 -10.90 1.73 15.92
CA GLY A 139 -10.88 1.96 17.37
C GLY A 139 -11.31 0.73 18.17
N GLU A 140 -12.31 0.90 19.04
CA GLU A 140 -12.81 -0.12 19.97
C GLU A 140 -13.60 -1.26 19.30
N GLN A 141 -13.93 -1.14 18.00
CA GLN A 141 -14.61 -2.20 17.24
C GLN A 141 -13.67 -3.36 16.86
N MET A 142 -12.39 -3.28 17.26
CA MET A 142 -11.35 -4.22 16.91
C MET A 142 -10.97 -5.10 18.11
N SER A 143 -10.93 -6.41 17.89
CA SER A 143 -10.30 -7.35 18.82
C SER A 143 -9.39 -8.31 18.07
N TYR A 144 -8.35 -8.84 18.73
CA TYR A 144 -7.43 -9.76 18.08
C TYR A 144 -6.78 -10.72 19.07
N ARG A 145 -6.23 -11.82 18.53
CA ARG A 145 -5.39 -12.79 19.22
C ARG A 145 -4.17 -13.07 18.37
N ILE A 146 -3.01 -13.11 19.02
CA ILE A 146 -1.75 -13.54 18.42
C ILE A 146 -1.38 -14.89 19.05
N THR A 147 -1.15 -15.90 18.21
CA THR A 147 -0.60 -17.20 18.60
C THR A 147 0.75 -17.36 17.90
N LYS A 148 1.85 -17.65 18.62
CA LYS A 148 3.20 -17.68 18.03
C LYS A 148 4.07 -18.81 18.54
N GLY A 149 5.08 -19.19 17.75
CA GLY A 149 6.09 -20.17 18.15
C GLY A 149 5.48 -21.53 18.54
N GLU A 150 5.87 -22.07 19.69
CA GLU A 150 5.46 -23.41 20.14
C GLU A 150 3.95 -23.53 20.41
N ASP A 151 3.28 -22.43 20.78
CA ASP A 151 1.81 -22.41 20.94
C ASP A 151 1.10 -22.82 19.64
N LEU A 152 1.67 -22.50 18.48
CA LEU A 152 1.14 -22.94 17.18
C LEU A 152 1.20 -24.45 17.05
N ARG A 153 2.28 -25.09 17.52
CA ARG A 153 2.41 -26.56 17.50
C ARG A 153 1.43 -27.20 18.48
N GLU A 154 1.37 -26.71 19.70
CA GLU A 154 0.49 -27.23 20.76
C GLU A 154 -0.99 -27.14 20.38
N GLN A 155 -1.38 -26.09 19.67
CA GLN A 155 -2.76 -25.89 19.18
C GLN A 155 -3.02 -26.54 17.80
N GLY A 156 -2.05 -27.25 17.23
CA GLY A 156 -2.24 -28.02 15.99
C GLY A 156 -2.14 -27.23 14.68
N TYR A 157 -1.62 -26.00 14.69
CA TYR A 157 -1.32 -25.19 13.49
C TYR A 157 -0.03 -25.67 12.79
N LEU A 158 0.01 -26.97 12.46
CA LEU A 158 1.22 -27.67 12.01
C LEU A 158 1.79 -27.11 10.71
N GLY A 159 0.95 -26.63 9.79
CA GLY A 159 1.41 -26.05 8.52
C GLY A 159 2.23 -24.79 8.74
N LEU A 160 1.71 -23.83 9.52
CA LEU A 160 2.40 -22.58 9.80
C LEU A 160 3.65 -22.79 10.66
N HIS A 161 3.55 -23.61 11.72
CA HIS A 161 4.68 -23.94 12.58
C HIS A 161 5.81 -24.61 11.79
N THR A 162 5.49 -25.61 10.96
CA THR A 162 6.50 -26.39 10.23
C THR A 162 7.28 -25.54 9.23
N VAL A 163 6.63 -24.59 8.55
CA VAL A 163 7.31 -23.68 7.64
C VAL A 163 8.21 -22.70 8.41
N GLY A 164 7.69 -22.09 9.48
CA GLY A 164 8.39 -21.02 10.19
C GLY A 164 9.45 -21.47 11.19
N ARG A 165 9.43 -22.71 11.68
CA ARG A 165 10.32 -23.17 12.76
C ARG A 165 11.81 -23.21 12.41
N GLY A 166 12.16 -23.06 11.13
CA GLY A 166 13.57 -22.95 10.69
C GLY A 166 14.16 -21.56 10.93
N SER A 167 13.34 -20.55 11.20
CA SER A 167 13.78 -19.19 11.52
C SER A 167 13.98 -19.01 13.02
N GLU A 168 14.97 -18.17 13.40
CA GLU A 168 15.08 -17.66 14.77
C GLU A 168 13.92 -16.74 15.15
N ARG A 169 13.20 -16.20 14.16
CA ARG A 169 11.99 -15.39 14.35
C ARG A 169 10.77 -16.29 14.29
N PRO A 170 10.04 -16.47 15.41
CA PRO A 170 8.99 -17.49 15.48
C PRO A 170 7.85 -17.18 14.50
N PRO A 171 7.19 -18.21 13.92
CA PRO A 171 5.97 -18.01 13.15
C PRO A 171 4.85 -17.44 14.00
N VAL A 172 3.97 -16.68 13.38
CA VAL A 172 2.90 -15.92 14.03
C VAL A 172 1.59 -16.09 13.27
N LEU A 173 0.52 -16.46 13.98
CA LEU A 173 -0.85 -16.35 13.52
C LEU A 173 -1.50 -15.13 14.17
N LEU A 174 -1.90 -14.15 13.35
CA LEU A 174 -2.84 -13.11 13.77
C LEU A 174 -4.26 -13.55 13.42
N ALA A 175 -5.13 -13.60 14.43
CA ALA A 175 -6.58 -13.73 14.26
C ALA A 175 -7.25 -12.46 14.78
N LEU A 176 -7.71 -11.61 13.88
CA LEU A 176 -8.33 -10.31 14.17
C LEU A 176 -9.81 -10.32 13.78
N ASP A 177 -10.63 -9.61 14.53
CA ASP A 177 -12.08 -9.57 14.42
C ASP A 177 -12.54 -8.10 14.49
N TYR A 178 -12.94 -7.58 13.33
CA TYR A 178 -13.66 -6.31 13.21
C TYR A 178 -15.14 -6.59 13.38
N ASN A 179 -15.73 -6.08 14.47
CA ASN A 179 -17.13 -6.29 14.79
C ASN A 179 -17.85 -4.97 15.08
N PRO A 180 -18.43 -4.31 14.05
CA PRO A 180 -19.01 -2.98 14.22
C PRO A 180 -20.30 -2.97 15.03
N THR A 181 -20.97 -4.12 15.19
CA THR A 181 -22.23 -4.20 15.94
C THR A 181 -22.02 -4.34 17.45
N GLY A 182 -20.81 -4.71 17.90
CA GLY A 182 -20.51 -5.05 19.30
C GLY A 182 -21.13 -6.35 19.80
N ASP A 183 -22.05 -6.96 19.05
CA ASP A 183 -22.68 -8.23 19.40
C ASP A 183 -21.74 -9.40 19.08
N LYS A 184 -21.33 -10.15 20.11
CA LYS A 184 -20.40 -11.28 19.99
C LYS A 184 -20.95 -12.41 19.11
N GLU A 185 -22.27 -12.53 18.99
CA GLU A 185 -22.96 -13.54 18.19
C GLU A 185 -23.29 -13.05 16.77
N ALA A 186 -22.92 -11.81 16.42
CA ALA A 186 -23.14 -11.28 15.08
C ALA A 186 -22.49 -12.19 14.01
N PRO A 187 -23.22 -12.51 12.93
CA PRO A 187 -22.70 -13.42 11.91
C PRO A 187 -21.47 -12.82 11.23
N VAL A 188 -20.42 -13.63 11.07
CA VAL A 188 -19.23 -13.23 10.30
C VAL A 188 -19.62 -13.15 8.83
N TYR A 189 -19.54 -11.96 8.26
CA TYR A 189 -19.90 -11.72 6.86
C TYR A 189 -18.80 -12.22 5.91
N ALA A 190 -17.53 -12.04 6.28
CA ALA A 190 -16.39 -12.50 5.51
C ALA A 190 -15.19 -12.86 6.40
N CYS A 191 -14.37 -13.79 5.90
CA CYS A 191 -13.06 -14.11 6.45
C CYS A 191 -11.99 -13.83 5.39
N LEU A 192 -11.02 -13.00 5.74
CA LEU A 192 -9.87 -12.67 4.90
C LEU A 192 -8.65 -13.46 5.41
N VAL A 193 -7.94 -14.14 4.52
CA VAL A 193 -6.76 -14.93 4.88
C VAL A 193 -5.57 -14.48 4.02
N GLY A 194 -4.48 -14.08 4.67
CA GLY A 194 -3.29 -13.55 4.02
C GLY A 194 -2.06 -14.40 4.29
N LYS A 195 -1.33 -14.71 3.21
CA LYS A 195 0.03 -15.26 3.27
C LYS A 195 0.99 -14.15 3.73
N GLY A 196 1.64 -14.35 4.88
CA GLY A 196 2.57 -13.39 5.49
C GLY A 196 4.01 -13.90 5.53
N ILE A 197 4.51 -14.47 4.43
CA ILE A 197 5.91 -14.93 4.40
C ILE A 197 6.83 -13.72 4.32
N THR A 198 7.46 -13.35 5.44
CA THR A 198 8.28 -12.14 5.56
C THR A 198 9.63 -12.26 4.87
N PHE A 199 10.10 -13.49 4.64
CA PHE A 199 11.14 -13.81 3.68
C PHE A 199 11.05 -15.27 3.22
N ASP A 200 11.24 -15.50 1.91
CA ASP A 200 11.23 -16.84 1.32
C ASP A 200 12.57 -17.18 0.66
N SER A 201 13.44 -17.89 1.38
CA SER A 201 14.66 -18.47 0.79
C SER A 201 14.37 -19.66 -0.14
N GLY A 202 13.15 -20.22 -0.07
CA GLY A 202 12.79 -21.53 -0.62
C GLY A 202 12.97 -22.68 0.38
N GLY A 203 13.59 -22.44 1.54
CA GLY A 203 14.01 -23.47 2.48
C GLY A 203 15.10 -24.35 1.85
N TYR A 204 15.18 -25.62 2.23
CA TYR A 204 16.13 -26.56 1.60
C TYR A 204 15.99 -26.65 0.07
N SER A 205 14.78 -26.40 -0.46
CA SER A 205 14.54 -26.19 -1.88
C SER A 205 14.91 -24.75 -2.28
N ILE A 206 16.20 -24.42 -2.12
CA ILE A 206 16.69 -23.04 -2.16
C ILE A 206 16.48 -22.40 -3.54
N LYS A 207 16.02 -21.15 -3.54
CA LYS A 207 15.92 -20.35 -4.78
C LYS A 207 17.31 -19.89 -5.22
N GLN A 208 17.49 -19.70 -6.53
CA GLN A 208 18.65 -18.96 -7.04
C GLN A 208 18.52 -17.47 -6.69
N SER A 209 19.62 -16.76 -6.49
CA SER A 209 19.63 -15.36 -6.01
C SER A 209 18.75 -14.43 -6.85
N ALA A 210 18.72 -14.60 -8.18
CA ALA A 210 17.90 -13.79 -9.07
C ALA A 210 16.38 -13.94 -8.86
N PHE A 211 15.93 -15.04 -8.23
CA PHE A 211 14.53 -15.25 -7.86
C PHE A 211 14.27 -15.01 -6.38
N MET A 212 15.31 -14.70 -5.60
CA MET A 212 15.24 -14.49 -4.14
C MET A 212 15.34 -13.02 -3.74
N ASP A 213 15.98 -12.18 -4.57
CA ASP A 213 16.32 -10.77 -4.28
C ASP A 213 15.13 -9.88 -3.85
N SER A 214 13.93 -10.25 -4.26
CA SER A 214 12.68 -9.55 -4.02
C SER A 214 11.76 -10.29 -3.04
N MET A 215 12.18 -11.44 -2.49
CA MET A 215 11.34 -12.29 -1.62
C MET A 215 10.97 -11.69 -0.26
N LYS A 216 11.48 -10.49 0.08
CA LYS A 216 10.89 -9.65 1.12
C LYS A 216 9.40 -9.33 0.87
N SER A 217 8.95 -9.37 -0.39
CA SER A 217 7.58 -9.08 -0.78
C SER A 217 6.65 -10.30 -0.75
N ASP A 218 7.11 -11.47 -0.30
CA ASP A 218 6.30 -12.71 -0.28
C ASP A 218 5.19 -12.70 0.80
N MET A 219 5.11 -11.59 1.55
CA MET A 219 4.04 -11.21 2.48
C MET A 219 3.01 -10.25 1.86
N GLY A 220 3.11 -9.96 0.55
CA GLY A 220 2.24 -9.02 -0.14
C GLY A 220 0.75 -9.37 -0.05
N GLY A 221 0.43 -10.66 0.02
CA GLY A 221 -0.92 -11.15 0.26
C GLY A 221 -1.49 -10.64 1.58
N ALA A 222 -0.76 -10.82 2.69
CA ALA A 222 -1.13 -10.34 4.02
C ALA A 222 -1.31 -8.82 4.06
N ALA A 223 -0.35 -8.04 3.56
CA ALA A 223 -0.48 -6.58 3.55
C ALA A 223 -1.69 -6.12 2.71
N THR A 224 -1.94 -6.75 1.56
CA THR A 224 -3.08 -6.40 0.69
C THR A 224 -4.42 -6.58 1.39
N ILE A 225 -4.65 -7.74 2.04
CA ILE A 225 -5.94 -8.01 2.70
C ILE A 225 -6.10 -7.26 4.01
N THR A 226 -5.02 -6.92 4.72
CA THR A 226 -5.05 -5.95 5.83
C THR A 226 -5.46 -4.56 5.34
N GLY A 227 -4.82 -4.04 4.29
CA GLY A 227 -5.16 -2.75 3.70
C GLY A 227 -6.57 -2.72 3.13
N ALA A 228 -7.03 -3.82 2.52
CA ALA A 228 -8.39 -3.94 2.00
C ALA A 228 -9.46 -3.83 3.10
N LEU A 229 -9.24 -4.47 4.25
CA LEU A 229 -10.15 -4.34 5.39
C LEU A 229 -10.14 -2.91 5.94
N ALA A 230 -8.95 -2.32 6.15
CA ALA A 230 -8.84 -0.94 6.62
C ALA A 230 -9.56 0.04 5.69
N PHE A 231 -9.35 -0.10 4.38
CA PHE A 231 -9.99 0.75 3.37
C PHE A 231 -11.50 0.49 3.28
N ALA A 232 -11.95 -0.76 3.43
CA ALA A 232 -13.38 -1.05 3.50
C ALA A 232 -14.06 -0.35 4.68
N ILE A 233 -13.39 -0.26 5.83
CA ILE A 233 -13.87 0.47 7.02
C ILE A 233 -14.00 1.96 6.72
N THR A 234 -13.00 2.60 6.10
CA THR A 234 -13.10 4.03 5.70
C THR A 234 -14.18 4.28 4.64
N ARG A 235 -14.58 3.23 3.91
CA ARG A 235 -15.69 3.24 2.95
C ARG A 235 -17.05 2.90 3.57
N GLY A 236 -17.14 2.76 4.89
CA GLY A 236 -18.39 2.54 5.61
C GLY A 236 -18.79 1.08 5.79
N LEU A 237 -17.84 0.13 5.76
CA LEU A 237 -18.11 -1.27 6.07
C LEU A 237 -18.75 -1.40 7.47
N ASN A 238 -20.00 -1.85 7.50
CA ASN A 238 -20.78 -2.01 8.73
C ASN A 238 -21.24 -3.48 8.95
N LYS A 239 -20.37 -4.44 8.64
CA LYS A 239 -20.57 -5.87 8.88
C LYS A 239 -19.33 -6.50 9.47
N ARG A 240 -19.50 -7.55 10.27
CA ARG A 240 -18.39 -8.25 10.95
C ARG A 240 -17.47 -8.96 9.95
N VAL A 241 -16.17 -8.70 10.02
CA VAL A 241 -15.16 -9.32 9.15
C VAL A 241 -13.98 -9.80 9.99
N LYS A 242 -13.55 -11.05 9.76
CA LYS A 242 -12.37 -11.62 10.40
C LYS A 242 -11.17 -11.60 9.47
N LEU A 243 -9.99 -11.42 10.04
CA LEU A 243 -8.70 -11.36 9.37
C LEU A 243 -7.77 -12.41 9.96
N TYR A 244 -7.15 -13.21 9.10
CA TYR A 244 -6.17 -14.21 9.48
C TYR A 244 -4.88 -13.99 8.72
N LEU A 245 -3.79 -13.66 9.42
CA LEU A 245 -2.46 -13.56 8.81
C LEU A 245 -1.60 -14.72 9.28
N CYS A 246 -1.15 -15.53 8.32
CA CYS A 246 -0.25 -16.65 8.56
C CYS A 246 1.18 -16.18 8.26
N CYS A 247 1.87 -15.67 9.28
CA CYS A 247 3.16 -15.00 9.14
C CYS A 247 4.33 -15.92 9.53
N ALA A 248 5.36 -16.02 8.69
CA ALA A 248 6.56 -16.81 8.96
C ALA A 248 7.73 -16.37 8.07
N ASP A 249 8.95 -16.80 8.39
CA ASP A 249 10.04 -16.86 7.41
C ASP A 249 10.25 -18.31 6.98
N ASN A 250 10.55 -18.53 5.70
CA ASN A 250 10.96 -19.84 5.18
C ASN A 250 12.48 -19.85 4.98
N LEU A 251 13.22 -20.33 5.99
CA LEU A 251 14.69 -20.31 6.07
C LEU A 251 15.28 -21.74 6.12
N ILE A 252 16.60 -21.84 6.04
CA ILE A 252 17.40 -23.08 6.18
C ILE A 252 18.05 -23.08 7.56
#